data_AF-A0A3M1EZB0-F1
#
_entry.id   AF-A0A3M1EZB0-F1
#
_cell.length_a   1.000
_cell.length_b   1.000
_cell.length_c   1.000
_cell.angle_alpha   90.00
_cell.angle_beta   90.00
_cell.angle_gamma   90.00
#
_symmetry.space_group_name_H-M   'P 1'
#
loop_
_entity.id
_entity.type
_entity.pdbx_description
1 polymer ?
#
loop_
_entity_poly.entity_id
_entity_poly.type
_entity_poly.pdbx_seq_one_letter_code
_entity_poly.pdbx_strand_id
1 'polypeptide(L)'
;MNVRAGPGTNYPIVGSLESGAQARITGKNPQGDWWEVEMTNGAPGWVYGPLVETSGATDGVAVAAAIPTPPPATPTPIPAPTDTPAPTQPPQPQEEWSVTTRLRPIGQDAQSCHGGENSIYVYVQDVNGAPLNGVRVKEVFTGRVLETGQKGPGIVQYDIYRGGGGQVQLVDGAGNPISPMSEGMSADWPPFHMMWDAGYCNCKPHPDAASCEADLNNKQYLFAVGHYTYEVIFRRNH
;
A
#
# COMPACT_ATOMS: atom_id res chain seq x y z
N MET A 1 -4.91 -21.73 0.75
CA MET A 1 -4.75 -22.48 -0.51
C MET A 1 -5.37 -21.69 -1.65
N ASN A 2 -4.68 -21.49 -2.78
CA ASN A 2 -5.26 -20.81 -3.94
C ASN A 2 -6.16 -21.75 -4.74
N VAL A 3 -7.38 -21.29 -5.06
CA VAL A 3 -8.30 -21.98 -5.96
C VAL A 3 -8.18 -21.33 -7.33
N ARG A 4 -7.95 -22.13 -8.37
CA ARG A 4 -7.71 -21.65 -9.74
C ARG A 4 -8.85 -22.02 -10.67
N ALA A 5 -8.96 -21.29 -11.79
CA ALA A 5 -9.98 -21.56 -12.79
C ALA A 5 -9.76 -22.88 -13.56
N GLY A 6 -8.55 -23.45 -13.50
CA GLY A 6 -8.18 -24.69 -14.17
C GLY A 6 -6.95 -25.35 -13.50
N PRO A 7 -6.62 -26.59 -13.90
CA PRO A 7 -5.54 -27.38 -13.32
C PRO A 7 -4.18 -26.90 -13.83
N GLY A 8 -3.59 -25.93 -13.12
CA GLY A 8 -2.25 -25.42 -13.43
C GLY A 8 -2.00 -24.00 -12.92
N THR A 9 -0.74 -23.60 -12.82
CA THR A 9 -0.34 -22.26 -12.35
C THR A 9 -0.57 -21.14 -13.37
N ASN A 10 -0.80 -21.51 -14.63
CA ASN A 10 -1.15 -20.62 -15.74
C ASN A 10 -2.64 -20.22 -15.76
N TYR A 11 -3.48 -20.84 -14.93
CA TYR A 11 -4.88 -20.43 -14.78
C TYR A 11 -5.01 -19.33 -13.71
N PRO A 12 -5.90 -18.34 -13.90
CA PRO A 12 -6.11 -17.29 -12.92
C PRO A 12 -6.64 -17.86 -11.59
N ILE A 13 -6.31 -17.18 -10.51
CA ILE A 13 -6.85 -17.46 -9.17
C ILE A 13 -8.29 -16.94 -9.15
N VAL A 14 -9.25 -17.80 -8.82
CA VAL A 14 -10.69 -17.48 -8.75
C VAL A 14 -11.20 -17.46 -7.31
N GLY A 15 -10.37 -17.90 -6.36
CA GLY A 15 -10.69 -17.85 -4.94
C GLY A 15 -9.58 -18.44 -4.08
N SER A 16 -9.89 -18.65 -2.81
CA SER A 16 -9.00 -19.27 -1.84
C SER A 16 -9.76 -20.13 -0.86
N LEU A 17 -9.13 -21.23 -0.42
CA LEU A 17 -9.59 -22.03 0.73
C LEU A 17 -8.71 -21.73 1.94
N GLU A 18 -9.34 -21.47 3.07
CA GLU A 18 -8.68 -21.33 4.37
C GLU A 18 -8.19 -22.68 4.89
N SER A 19 -7.26 -22.66 5.84
CA SER A 19 -6.76 -23.89 6.46
C SER A 19 -7.89 -24.61 7.20
N GLY A 20 -8.03 -25.92 6.97
CA GLY A 20 -9.10 -26.73 7.54
C GLY A 20 -10.45 -26.64 6.82
N ALA A 21 -10.58 -25.81 5.79
CA ALA A 21 -11.75 -25.79 4.93
C ALA A 21 -11.87 -27.10 4.14
N GLN A 22 -13.09 -27.63 4.03
CA GLN A 22 -13.39 -28.86 3.30
C GLN A 22 -14.12 -28.51 2.00
N ALA A 23 -13.75 -29.17 0.91
CA ALA A 23 -14.41 -29.05 -0.38
C ALA A 23 -14.61 -30.42 -1.00
N ARG A 24 -15.74 -30.62 -1.68
CA ARG A 24 -16.04 -31.89 -2.35
C ARG A 24 -15.24 -32.00 -3.63
N ILE A 25 -14.50 -33.10 -3.79
CA ILE A 25 -13.82 -33.42 -5.05
C ILE A 25 -14.86 -33.89 -6.07
N THR A 26 -14.93 -33.23 -7.22
CA THR A 26 -15.85 -33.54 -8.31
C THR A 26 -15.14 -34.17 -9.52
N GLY A 27 -13.83 -33.99 -9.62
CA GLY A 27 -13.03 -34.52 -10.71
C GLY A 27 -11.53 -34.34 -10.48
N LYS A 28 -10.75 -34.82 -11.44
CA LYS A 28 -9.29 -34.60 -11.51
C LYS A 28 -8.85 -34.20 -12.90
N ASN A 29 -7.65 -33.65 -13.01
CA ASN A 29 -7.02 -33.47 -14.32
C ASN A 29 -6.47 -34.83 -14.82
N PRO A 30 -6.14 -34.97 -16.12
CA PRO A 30 -5.63 -36.23 -16.67
C PRO A 30 -4.40 -36.79 -15.93
N GLN A 31 -3.57 -35.90 -15.37
CA GLN A 31 -2.35 -36.22 -14.64
C GLN A 31 -2.61 -36.62 -13.17
N GLY A 32 -3.79 -36.31 -12.62
CA GLY A 32 -4.19 -36.66 -11.26
C GLY A 32 -3.53 -35.85 -10.14
N ASP A 33 -2.81 -34.78 -10.46
CA ASP A 33 -2.13 -33.90 -9.50
C ASP A 33 -2.96 -32.66 -9.13
N TRP A 34 -4.05 -32.39 -9.84
CA TRP A 34 -5.03 -31.36 -9.53
C TRP A 34 -6.42 -31.94 -9.31
N TRP A 35 -7.07 -31.50 -8.23
CA TRP A 35 -8.45 -31.82 -7.92
C TRP A 35 -9.36 -30.68 -8.36
N GLU A 36 -10.42 -31.04 -9.08
CA GLU A 36 -11.57 -30.16 -9.25
C GLU A 36 -12.45 -30.28 -8.01
N VAL A 37 -12.82 -29.14 -7.45
CA VAL A 37 -13.63 -29.02 -6.24
C VAL A 37 -14.83 -28.12 -6.48
N GLU A 38 -15.93 -28.43 -5.79
CA GLU A 38 -17.10 -27.56 -5.76
C GLU A 38 -16.88 -26.42 -4.74
N MET A 39 -16.90 -25.18 -5.22
CA MET A 39 -16.80 -23.99 -4.36
C MET A 39 -18.15 -23.67 -3.69
N THR A 40 -18.14 -22.86 -2.64
CA THR A 40 -19.35 -22.47 -1.87
C THR A 40 -20.41 -21.76 -2.70
N ASN A 41 -20.01 -21.12 -3.81
CA ASN A 41 -20.92 -20.49 -4.77
C ASN A 41 -21.46 -21.47 -5.84
N GLY A 42 -21.18 -22.77 -5.72
CA GLY A 42 -21.57 -23.82 -6.66
C GLY A 42 -20.74 -23.86 -7.96
N ALA A 43 -19.74 -23.00 -8.11
CA ALA A 43 -18.87 -23.02 -9.28
C ALA A 43 -17.69 -23.99 -9.09
N PRO A 44 -17.18 -24.60 -10.17
CA PRO A 44 -16.01 -25.47 -10.09
C PRO A 44 -14.73 -24.65 -9.88
N GLY A 45 -13.82 -25.16 -9.08
CA GLY A 45 -12.49 -24.61 -8.85
C GLY A 45 -11.44 -25.70 -8.79
N TRP A 46 -10.17 -25.34 -8.98
CA TRP A 46 -9.07 -26.30 -9.05
C TRP A 46 -8.04 -26.05 -7.95
N VAL A 47 -7.68 -27.10 -7.22
CA VAL A 47 -6.68 -27.07 -6.15
C VAL A 47 -5.57 -28.07 -6.39
N TYR A 48 -4.36 -27.73 -5.94
CA TYR A 48 -3.20 -28.58 -6.14
C TYR A 48 -3.18 -29.70 -5.10
N GLY A 49 -3.25 -30.94 -5.57
CA GLY A 49 -3.38 -32.14 -4.75
C GLY A 49 -2.31 -32.29 -3.66
N PRO A 50 -1.01 -32.07 -3.95
CA PRO A 50 0.06 -32.20 -2.96
C PRO A 50 0.01 -31.22 -1.78
N LEU A 51 -0.83 -30.19 -1.85
CA LEU A 51 -0.97 -29.18 -0.79
C LEU A 51 -2.32 -29.28 -0.07
N VAL A 52 -3.08 -30.36 -0.30
CA VAL A 52 -4.33 -30.65 0.39
C VAL A 52 -4.33 -32.08 0.90
N GLU A 53 -5.10 -32.34 1.94
CA GLU A 53 -5.35 -33.69 2.42
C GLU A 53 -6.66 -34.20 1.83
N THR A 54 -6.66 -35.41 1.29
CA THR A 54 -7.87 -36.06 0.74
C THR A 54 -8.40 -37.09 1.73
N SER A 55 -9.70 -37.03 2.01
CA SER A 55 -10.39 -38.05 2.82
C SER A 55 -11.29 -38.93 1.93
N GLY A 56 -11.06 -40.25 1.93
CA GLY A 56 -11.85 -41.23 1.17
C GLY A 56 -11.09 -41.86 -0.01
N ALA A 57 -11.77 -42.72 -0.77
CA ALA A 57 -11.17 -43.41 -1.93
C ALA A 57 -11.09 -42.47 -3.15
N THR A 58 -9.89 -42.06 -3.52
CA THR A 58 -9.64 -41.15 -4.66
C THR A 58 -9.40 -41.88 -5.98
N ASP A 59 -9.20 -43.20 -5.96
CA ASP A 59 -8.88 -44.00 -7.15
C ASP A 59 -9.99 -43.98 -8.20
N GLY A 60 -11.24 -43.86 -7.76
CA GLY A 60 -12.44 -43.79 -8.61
C GLY A 60 -12.78 -42.41 -9.14
N VAL A 61 -12.03 -41.36 -8.78
CA VAL A 61 -12.32 -39.99 -9.25
C VAL A 61 -12.02 -39.91 -10.75
N ALA A 62 -13.05 -39.61 -11.53
CA ALA A 62 -12.96 -39.47 -12.99
C ALA A 62 -12.23 -38.19 -13.39
N VAL A 63 -11.66 -38.19 -14.60
CA VAL A 63 -11.13 -36.97 -15.21
C VAL A 63 -12.30 -36.03 -15.50
N ALA A 64 -12.16 -34.75 -15.13
CA ALA A 64 -13.21 -33.75 -15.33
C ALA A 64 -13.57 -33.62 -16.83
N ALA A 65 -14.86 -33.59 -17.13
CA ALA A 65 -15.37 -33.61 -18.51
C ALA A 65 -15.07 -32.32 -19.29
N ALA A 66 -14.89 -31.20 -18.60
CA ALA A 66 -14.65 -29.88 -19.20
C ALA A 66 -13.57 -29.14 -18.43
N ILE A 67 -12.31 -29.31 -18.85
CA ILE A 67 -11.20 -28.51 -18.37
C ILE A 67 -11.12 -27.26 -19.27
N PRO A 68 -11.27 -26.03 -18.73
CA PRO A 68 -11.15 -24.84 -19.55
C PRO A 68 -9.77 -24.78 -20.20
N THR A 69 -9.69 -24.30 -21.43
CA THR A 69 -8.38 -23.99 -22.01
C THR A 69 -7.75 -22.85 -21.20
N PRO A 70 -6.44 -22.92 -20.90
CA PRO A 70 -5.80 -21.83 -20.21
C PRO A 70 -5.95 -20.57 -21.07
N PRO A 71 -6.24 -19.40 -20.47
CA PRO A 71 -6.24 -18.16 -21.23
C PRO A 71 -4.90 -18.05 -21.97
N PRO A 72 -4.87 -17.44 -23.18
CA PRO A 72 -3.63 -17.17 -23.88
C PRO A 72 -2.67 -16.57 -22.86
N ALA A 73 -1.47 -17.15 -22.74
CA ALA A 73 -0.48 -16.59 -21.84
C ALA A 73 -0.37 -15.10 -22.18
N THR A 74 -0.84 -14.23 -21.29
CA THR A 74 -0.43 -12.82 -21.32
C THR A 74 1.08 -12.86 -21.48
N PRO A 75 1.68 -12.13 -22.44
CA PRO A 75 3.13 -12.16 -22.61
C PRO A 75 3.72 -12.03 -21.23
N THR A 76 4.42 -13.08 -20.80
CA THR A 76 5.14 -13.07 -19.55
C THR A 76 5.92 -11.76 -19.60
N PRO A 77 5.86 -10.86 -18.59
CA PRO A 77 6.86 -9.82 -18.53
C PRO A 77 8.18 -10.57 -18.67
N ILE A 78 8.87 -10.28 -19.78
CA ILE A 78 10.19 -10.84 -20.05
C ILE A 78 10.91 -10.67 -18.72
N PRO A 79 11.46 -11.74 -18.10
CA PRO A 79 12.26 -11.55 -16.90
C PRO A 79 13.23 -10.43 -17.25
N ALA A 80 13.12 -9.32 -16.52
CA ALA A 80 13.99 -8.18 -16.75
C ALA A 80 15.40 -8.76 -16.85
N PRO A 81 16.18 -8.39 -17.90
CA PRO A 81 17.46 -9.02 -18.15
C PRO A 81 18.23 -9.07 -16.83
N THR A 82 18.59 -10.28 -16.39
CA THR A 82 19.55 -10.46 -15.30
C THR A 82 20.71 -9.52 -15.59
N ASP A 83 20.96 -8.58 -14.67
CA ASP A 83 21.89 -7.46 -14.82
C ASP A 83 23.17 -7.87 -15.54
N THR A 84 23.15 -7.76 -16.87
CA THR A 84 24.31 -7.24 -17.56
C THR A 84 24.32 -5.79 -17.11
N PRO A 85 25.39 -5.28 -16.47
CA PRO A 85 25.40 -3.89 -16.03
C PRO A 85 25.06 -3.06 -17.27
N ALA A 86 23.85 -2.49 -17.26
CA ALA A 86 23.46 -1.52 -18.25
C ALA A 86 24.53 -0.43 -18.18
N PRO A 87 24.98 0.13 -19.33
CA PRO A 87 25.80 1.33 -19.26
C PRO A 87 25.05 2.30 -18.35
N THR A 88 25.69 2.72 -17.25
CA THR A 88 25.08 3.47 -16.15
C THR A 88 24.15 4.54 -16.71
N GLN A 89 22.85 4.24 -16.79
CA GLN A 89 21.88 5.27 -17.09
C GLN A 89 21.96 6.21 -15.88
N PRO A 90 22.13 7.52 -16.08
CA PRO A 90 22.04 8.46 -14.97
C PRO A 90 20.77 8.13 -14.17
N PRO A 91 20.83 8.09 -12.82
CA PRO A 91 19.68 7.74 -11.99
C PRO A 91 18.46 8.52 -12.48
N GLN A 92 17.30 7.87 -12.58
CA GLN A 92 16.10 8.60 -12.99
C GLN A 92 15.89 9.74 -11.97
N PRO A 93 15.45 10.94 -12.38
CA PRO A 93 15.37 12.10 -11.46
C PRO A 93 14.63 11.79 -10.14
N GLN A 94 13.67 10.86 -10.16
CA GLN A 94 12.94 10.41 -8.97
C GLN A 94 13.76 9.51 -8.05
N GLU A 95 14.70 8.72 -8.57
CA GLU A 95 15.60 7.87 -7.79
C GLU A 95 16.66 8.68 -7.02
N GLU A 96 16.80 9.97 -7.35
CA GLU A 96 17.61 10.91 -6.58
C GLU A 96 16.99 11.25 -5.23
N TRP A 97 15.71 10.96 -5.00
CA TRP A 97 14.99 11.38 -3.80
C TRP A 97 14.34 10.21 -3.07
N SER A 98 14.43 10.25 -1.75
CA SER A 98 13.58 9.47 -0.85
C SER A 98 12.53 10.39 -0.22
N VAL A 99 11.37 9.82 0.10
CA VAL A 99 10.29 10.53 0.79
C VAL A 99 9.84 9.72 2.01
N THR A 100 9.72 10.38 3.15
CA THR A 100 9.07 9.82 4.34
C THR A 100 7.91 10.71 4.74
N THR A 101 6.86 10.10 5.27
CA THR A 101 5.65 10.80 5.74
C THR A 101 5.34 10.29 7.13
N ARG A 102 5.08 11.21 8.06
CA ARG A 102 4.63 10.86 9.41
C ARG A 102 3.67 11.91 9.93
N LEU A 103 2.91 11.54 10.96
CA LEU A 103 2.24 12.51 11.80
C LEU A 103 3.23 13.11 12.81
N ARG A 104 3.03 14.38 13.12
CA ARG A 104 3.71 15.01 14.25
C ARG A 104 3.19 14.36 15.56
N PRO A 105 4.09 13.91 16.46
CA PRO A 105 3.70 13.30 17.72
C PRO A 105 2.83 14.17 18.63
N ILE A 106 1.97 13.52 19.41
CA ILE A 106 1.27 14.16 20.53
C ILE A 106 2.28 14.77 21.52
N GLY A 107 2.02 16.01 21.94
CA GLY A 107 2.88 16.77 22.83
C GLY A 107 3.95 17.58 22.11
N GLN A 108 4.08 17.44 20.78
CA GLN A 108 4.94 18.31 19.97
C GLN A 108 4.15 19.48 19.40
N ASP A 109 4.67 20.70 19.59
CA ASP A 109 4.02 21.95 19.21
C ASP A 109 2.58 22.04 19.76
N ALA A 110 1.61 22.35 18.90
CA ALA A 110 0.20 22.41 19.27
C ALA A 110 -0.51 21.04 19.29
N GLN A 111 0.17 19.94 18.92
CA GLN A 111 -0.48 18.63 18.79
C GLN A 111 -0.82 18.02 20.15
N SER A 112 -2.11 17.73 20.34
CA SER A 112 -2.65 17.18 21.58
C SER A 112 -3.83 16.25 21.30
N CYS A 113 -4.24 15.49 22.32
CA CYS A 113 -5.40 14.59 22.21
C CYS A 113 -6.72 15.31 21.92
N HIS A 114 -6.80 16.61 22.20
CA HIS A 114 -8.02 17.41 22.10
C HIS A 114 -7.99 18.41 20.94
N GLY A 115 -6.91 18.41 20.14
CA GLY A 115 -6.75 19.34 19.04
C GLY A 115 -5.31 19.54 18.64
N GLY A 116 -5.12 20.36 17.62
CA GLY A 116 -3.84 20.59 16.97
C GLY A 116 -3.98 21.54 15.80
N GLU A 117 -2.88 21.70 15.07
CA GLU A 117 -2.87 22.39 13.79
C GLU A 117 -3.35 21.49 12.66
N ASN A 118 -3.71 22.10 11.54
CA ASN A 118 -4.25 21.42 10.36
C ASN A 118 -3.34 21.69 9.14
N SER A 119 -2.13 21.11 9.16
CA SER A 119 -1.04 21.48 8.25
C SER A 119 -0.27 20.28 7.71
N ILE A 120 0.29 20.44 6.51
CA ILE A 120 1.33 19.58 5.95
C ILE A 120 2.61 20.41 5.89
N TYR A 121 3.58 20.08 6.73
CA TYR A 121 4.93 20.63 6.65
C TYR A 121 5.77 19.72 5.75
N VAL A 122 6.32 20.31 4.69
CA VAL A 122 7.24 19.60 3.79
C VAL A 122 8.63 20.16 3.98
N TYR A 123 9.57 19.28 4.32
CA TYR A 123 10.98 19.55 4.47
C TYR A 123 11.70 18.97 3.27
N VAL A 124 12.52 19.79 2.61
CA VAL A 124 13.38 19.34 1.52
C VAL A 124 14.83 19.49 1.95
N GLN A 125 15.58 18.40 1.86
CA GLN A 125 16.92 18.28 2.41
C GLN A 125 17.90 17.68 1.39
N ASP A 126 19.16 18.07 1.51
CA ASP A 126 20.26 17.41 0.80
C ASP A 126 20.60 16.05 1.43
N VAL A 127 21.61 15.38 0.88
CA VAL A 127 22.08 14.07 1.35
C VAL A 127 22.55 14.07 2.81
N ASN A 128 23.00 15.22 3.32
CA ASN A 128 23.46 15.42 4.70
C ASN A 128 22.34 15.86 5.65
N GLY A 129 21.11 16.02 5.16
CA GLY A 129 19.99 16.54 5.93
C GLY A 129 19.96 18.08 6.02
N ALA A 130 20.82 18.80 5.30
CA ALA A 130 20.80 20.25 5.26
C ALA A 130 19.61 20.76 4.44
N PRO A 131 18.93 21.83 4.87
CA PRO A 131 17.73 22.32 4.19
C PRO A 131 18.03 22.89 2.81
N LEU A 132 17.17 22.58 1.82
CA LEU A 132 17.25 23.07 0.46
C LEU A 132 16.12 24.06 0.15
N ASN A 133 16.48 25.33 -0.06
CA ASN A 133 15.57 26.38 -0.53
C ASN A 133 15.42 26.33 -2.06
N GLY A 134 14.36 26.96 -2.58
CA GLY A 134 14.15 27.06 -4.03
C GLY A 134 13.57 25.82 -4.69
N VAL A 135 13.23 24.78 -3.92
CA VAL A 135 12.67 23.54 -4.45
C VAL A 135 11.15 23.65 -4.54
N ARG A 136 10.61 23.31 -5.71
CA ARG A 136 9.17 23.37 -5.99
C ARG A 136 8.49 22.09 -5.51
N VAL A 137 7.53 22.27 -4.62
CA VAL A 137 6.68 21.21 -4.09
C VAL A 137 5.28 21.41 -4.67
N LYS A 138 4.66 20.35 -5.16
CA LYS A 138 3.28 20.35 -5.64
C LYS A 138 2.41 19.60 -4.65
N GLU A 139 1.33 20.21 -4.18
CA GLU A 139 0.24 19.51 -3.50
C GLU A 139 -0.74 19.00 -4.57
N VAL A 140 -0.98 17.70 -4.59
CA VAL A 140 -1.59 16.99 -5.71
C VAL A 140 -3.08 17.29 -5.84
N PHE A 141 -3.80 17.39 -4.72
CA PHE A 141 -5.25 17.57 -4.74
C PHE A 141 -5.66 18.95 -5.24
N THR A 142 -5.02 20.00 -4.74
CA THR A 142 -5.26 21.40 -5.13
C THR A 142 -4.49 21.82 -6.37
N GLY A 143 -3.44 21.08 -6.73
CA GLY A 143 -2.48 21.44 -7.78
C GLY A 143 -1.56 22.60 -7.41
N ARG A 144 -1.63 23.11 -6.16
CA ARG A 144 -0.86 24.29 -5.72
C ARG A 144 0.62 23.95 -5.63
N VAL A 145 1.44 24.77 -6.29
CA VAL A 145 2.90 24.65 -6.24
C VAL A 145 3.46 25.76 -5.35
N LEU A 146 4.26 25.39 -4.36
CA LEU A 146 5.00 26.31 -3.50
C LEU A 146 6.50 26.03 -3.59
N GLU A 147 7.31 26.99 -3.17
CA GLU A 147 8.77 26.90 -3.20
C GLU A 147 9.35 26.98 -1.79
N THR A 148 10.30 26.07 -1.48
CA THR A 148 10.91 25.98 -0.14
C THR A 148 11.73 27.22 0.22
N GLY A 149 11.72 27.55 1.52
CA GLY A 149 12.46 28.69 2.07
C GLY A 149 11.57 29.83 2.57
N GLN A 150 10.30 29.87 2.15
CA GLN A 150 9.35 30.93 2.54
C GLN A 150 8.87 30.80 4.00
N LYS A 151 8.87 29.57 4.56
CA LYS A 151 8.44 29.27 5.93
C LYS A 151 9.60 28.90 6.86
N GLY A 152 10.82 29.23 6.46
CA GLY A 152 12.06 28.78 7.09
C GLY A 152 12.88 27.92 6.13
N PRO A 153 14.15 27.65 6.47
CA PRO A 153 15.07 26.94 5.59
C PRO A 153 14.53 25.57 5.19
N GLY A 154 14.39 25.33 3.88
CA GLY A 154 13.98 24.06 3.31
C GLY A 154 12.50 23.70 3.51
N ILE A 155 11.67 24.65 3.97
CA ILE A 155 10.30 24.36 4.38
C ILE A 155 9.28 25.01 3.44
N VAL A 156 8.24 24.24 3.09
CA VAL A 156 6.92 24.76 2.69
C VAL A 156 5.84 24.21 3.60
N GLN A 157 4.72 24.92 3.67
CA GLN A 157 3.55 24.53 4.44
C GLN A 157 2.30 24.61 3.57
N TYR A 158 1.49 23.56 3.62
CA TYR A 158 0.15 23.53 3.06
C TYR A 158 -0.87 23.35 4.18
N ASP A 159 -2.08 23.84 3.95
CA ASP A 159 -3.23 23.49 4.77
C ASP A 159 -3.75 22.13 4.32
N ILE A 160 -4.22 21.29 5.24
CA ILE A 160 -4.93 20.06 4.91
C ILE A 160 -6.43 20.26 5.18
N TYR A 161 -7.27 19.92 4.20
CA TYR A 161 -8.71 20.22 4.25
C TYR A 161 -9.52 18.98 4.64
N ARG A 162 -10.56 19.16 5.46
CA ARG A 162 -11.56 18.11 5.76
C ARG A 162 -12.22 17.60 4.48
N GLY A 163 -12.49 16.30 4.42
CA GLY A 163 -12.95 15.62 3.22
C GLY A 163 -11.89 15.46 2.13
N GLY A 164 -10.69 16.00 2.35
CA GLY A 164 -9.54 15.91 1.46
C GLY A 164 -8.48 14.94 1.99
N GLY A 165 -7.67 14.47 1.05
CA GLY A 165 -6.39 13.84 1.33
C GLY A 165 -5.27 14.65 0.69
N GLY A 166 -4.17 14.86 1.42
CA GLY A 166 -2.99 15.54 0.91
C GLY A 166 -1.98 14.53 0.39
N GLN A 167 -1.48 14.75 -0.82
CA GLN A 167 -0.23 14.13 -1.29
C GLN A 167 0.65 15.23 -1.86
N VAL A 168 1.95 15.09 -1.68
CA VAL A 168 2.91 16.05 -2.19
C VAL A 168 4.00 15.35 -2.99
N GLN A 169 4.56 16.08 -3.95
CA GLN A 169 5.65 15.61 -4.79
C GLN A 169 6.53 16.79 -5.21
N LEU A 170 7.83 16.56 -5.36
CA LEU A 170 8.73 17.56 -5.94
C LEU A 170 8.54 17.62 -7.46
N VAL A 171 8.58 18.82 -8.03
CA VAL A 171 8.41 19.03 -9.47
C VAL A 171 9.49 19.96 -10.04
N ASP A 172 9.78 19.81 -11.34
CA ASP A 172 10.70 20.68 -12.07
C ASP A 172 10.05 22.04 -12.46
N GLY A 173 10.76 22.85 -13.25
CA GLY A 173 10.27 24.13 -13.79
C GLY A 173 9.01 24.01 -14.67
N ALA A 174 8.84 22.88 -15.36
CA ALA A 174 7.69 22.58 -16.20
C ALA A 174 6.54 21.90 -15.45
N GLY A 175 6.74 21.54 -14.17
CA GLY A 175 5.76 20.85 -13.34
C GLY A 175 5.81 19.33 -13.45
N ASN A 176 6.85 18.77 -14.08
CA ASN A 176 7.03 17.32 -14.15
C ASN A 176 7.54 16.78 -12.81
N PRO A 177 7.07 15.61 -12.37
CA PRO A 177 7.56 14.95 -11.16
C PRO A 177 9.06 14.61 -11.16
N ILE A 178 9.78 15.01 -10.10
CA ILE A 178 11.20 14.69 -9.90
C ILE A 178 11.49 13.94 -8.60
N SER A 179 10.46 13.52 -7.86
CA SER A 179 10.60 12.67 -6.67
C SER A 179 9.53 11.57 -6.68
N PRO A 180 9.63 10.56 -5.82
CA PRO A 180 8.48 9.74 -5.47
C PRO A 180 7.38 10.61 -4.85
N MET A 181 6.14 10.13 -4.91
CA MET A 181 5.01 10.80 -4.27
C MET A 181 4.93 10.41 -2.81
N SER A 182 4.52 11.34 -1.94
CA SER A 182 4.29 11.04 -0.52
C SER A 182 3.17 10.02 -0.33
N GLU A 183 3.13 9.39 0.84
CA GLU A 183 1.95 8.64 1.26
C GLU A 183 0.73 9.57 1.36
N GLY A 184 -0.45 8.99 1.21
CA GLY A 184 -1.72 9.69 1.39
C GLY A 184 -1.89 10.16 2.84
N MET A 185 -2.09 11.47 3.00
CA MET A 185 -2.39 12.10 4.27
C MET A 185 -3.88 12.41 4.32
N SER A 186 -4.57 12.21 5.44
CA SER A 186 -5.99 12.50 5.58
C SER A 186 -6.22 13.46 6.74
N ALA A 187 -7.03 14.49 6.53
CA ALA A 187 -7.46 15.36 7.62
C ALA A 187 -8.42 14.66 8.58
N ASP A 188 -9.14 13.64 8.13
CA ASP A 188 -10.19 13.00 8.91
C ASP A 188 -9.77 11.64 9.47
N TRP A 189 -9.07 10.84 8.67
CA TRP A 189 -8.73 9.45 8.98
C TRP A 189 -7.30 9.11 8.56
N PRO A 190 -6.27 9.57 9.30
CA PRO A 190 -4.89 9.20 9.01
C PRO A 190 -4.68 7.68 9.02
N PRO A 191 -3.69 7.15 8.27
CA PRO A 191 -3.32 5.74 8.33
C PRO A 191 -3.00 5.30 9.76
N PHE A 192 -3.42 4.09 10.14
CA PHE A 192 -3.24 3.56 11.50
C PHE A 192 -1.78 3.61 11.97
N HIS A 193 -0.84 3.18 11.12
CA HIS A 193 0.58 3.16 11.49
C HIS A 193 1.10 4.56 11.87
N MET A 194 0.68 5.62 11.17
CA MET A 194 1.07 7.00 11.53
C MET A 194 0.44 7.44 12.86
N MET A 195 -0.82 7.08 13.10
CA MET A 195 -1.52 7.39 14.36
C MET A 195 -0.88 6.69 15.55
N TRP A 196 -0.49 5.43 15.34
CA TRP A 196 0.21 4.61 16.32
C TRP A 196 1.59 5.21 16.65
N ASP A 197 2.42 5.43 15.62
CA ASP A 197 3.79 5.94 15.77
C ASP A 197 3.85 7.34 16.38
N ALA A 198 2.86 8.19 16.08
CA ALA A 198 2.75 9.53 16.64
C ALA A 198 2.08 9.57 18.03
N GLY A 199 1.68 8.41 18.57
CA GLY A 199 1.17 8.28 19.93
C GLY A 199 -0.28 8.76 20.11
N TYR A 200 -1.05 8.94 19.04
CA TYR A 200 -2.48 9.30 19.13
C TYR A 200 -3.30 8.19 19.79
N CYS A 201 -2.87 6.93 19.68
CA CYS A 201 -3.47 5.82 20.41
C CYS A 201 -3.32 5.94 21.94
N ASN A 202 -2.43 6.79 22.47
CA ASN A 202 -2.32 7.01 23.91
C ASN A 202 -3.37 8.00 24.46
N CYS A 203 -4.12 8.65 23.59
CA CYS A 203 -5.16 9.60 23.98
C CYS A 203 -6.38 8.93 24.63
N LYS A 204 -6.45 7.60 24.57
CA LYS A 204 -7.43 6.77 25.27
C LYS A 204 -6.77 5.47 25.73
N PRO A 205 -7.21 4.89 26.85
CA PRO A 205 -6.77 3.56 27.24
C PRO A 205 -7.19 2.51 26.22
N HIS A 206 -6.22 1.80 25.67
CA HIS A 206 -6.39 0.64 24.80
C HIS A 206 -5.62 -0.55 25.39
N PRO A 207 -6.23 -1.75 25.51
CA PRO A 207 -5.53 -2.93 26.01
C PRO A 207 -4.37 -3.37 25.11
N ASP A 208 -4.47 -3.12 23.80
CA ASP A 208 -3.47 -3.48 22.79
C ASP A 208 -3.60 -2.63 21.51
N ALA A 209 -2.67 -2.80 20.57
CA ALA A 209 -2.67 -2.09 19.28
C ALA A 209 -3.92 -2.38 18.43
N ALA A 210 -4.39 -3.63 18.41
CA ALA A 210 -5.54 -4.05 17.63
C ALA A 210 -6.82 -3.34 18.08
N SER A 211 -6.96 -3.11 19.39
CA SER A 211 -8.09 -2.37 19.94
C SER A 211 -8.06 -0.88 19.59
N CYS A 212 -6.88 -0.26 19.44
CA CYS A 212 -6.77 1.11 18.92
C CYS A 212 -7.12 1.15 17.43
N GLU A 213 -6.58 0.20 16.64
CA GLU A 213 -6.86 0.10 15.21
C GLU A 213 -8.36 -0.10 14.93
N ALA A 214 -9.01 -0.98 15.68
CA ALA A 214 -10.45 -1.22 15.58
C ALA A 214 -11.26 0.04 15.91
N ASP A 215 -10.90 0.79 16.95
CA ASP A 215 -11.59 2.03 17.31
C ASP A 215 -11.44 3.12 16.23
N LEU A 216 -10.24 3.27 15.65
CA LEU A 216 -9.99 4.19 14.55
C LEU A 216 -10.79 3.79 13.29
N ASN A 217 -10.82 2.50 12.96
CA ASN A 217 -11.56 1.98 11.81
C ASN A 217 -13.08 2.13 11.95
N ASN A 218 -13.60 2.01 13.17
CA ASN A 218 -15.03 2.16 13.45
C ASN A 218 -15.50 3.61 13.43
N LYS A 219 -14.59 4.59 13.29
CA LYS A 219 -14.88 6.03 13.17
C LYS A 219 -15.71 6.61 14.32
N GLN A 220 -15.80 5.90 15.44
CA GLN A 220 -16.64 6.28 16.57
C GLN A 220 -15.95 7.25 17.52
N TYR A 221 -14.64 7.48 17.33
CA TYR A 221 -13.86 8.36 18.19
C TYR A 221 -12.96 9.28 17.37
N LEU A 222 -13.04 10.58 17.66
CA LEU A 222 -12.54 11.66 16.81
C LEU A 222 -11.39 12.42 17.47
N PHE A 223 -10.32 11.75 17.92
CA PHE A 223 -9.17 12.46 18.50
C PHE A 223 -8.57 13.43 17.48
N ALA A 224 -8.66 14.73 17.77
CA ALA A 224 -8.10 15.79 16.94
C ALA A 224 -8.52 15.69 15.44
N VAL A 225 -9.72 15.20 15.13
CA VAL A 225 -10.17 15.05 13.74
C VAL A 225 -10.24 16.40 13.04
N GLY A 226 -9.55 16.53 11.92
CA GLY A 226 -9.33 17.78 11.21
C GLY A 226 -8.25 18.67 11.84
N HIS A 227 -7.45 18.14 12.75
CA HIS A 227 -6.41 18.87 13.48
C HIS A 227 -5.11 18.05 13.54
N TYR A 228 -4.74 17.46 12.40
CA TYR A 228 -3.50 16.72 12.25
C TYR A 228 -2.43 17.57 11.58
N THR A 229 -1.20 17.41 12.06
CA THR A 229 -0.03 17.93 11.38
C THR A 229 0.80 16.81 10.81
N TYR A 230 1.00 16.84 9.50
CA TYR A 230 1.86 15.92 8.79
C TYR A 230 3.23 16.53 8.56
N GLU A 231 4.25 15.68 8.60
CA GLU A 231 5.62 16.00 8.26
C GLU A 231 6.06 15.11 7.11
N VAL A 232 6.35 15.71 5.96
CA VAL A 232 6.87 15.04 4.78
C VAL A 232 8.31 15.47 4.59
N ILE A 233 9.23 14.52 4.53
CA ILE A 233 10.66 14.81 4.34
C ILE A 233 11.09 14.22 3.01
N PHE A 234 11.45 15.09 2.07
CA PHE A 234 12.17 14.72 0.87
C PHE A 234 13.67 14.87 1.12
N ARG A 235 14.43 13.81 0.90
CA ARG A 235 15.89 13.81 1.08
C ARG A 235 16.58 13.29 -0.18
N ARG A 236 17.65 13.97 -0.60
CA ARG A 236 18.50 13.45 -1.69
C ARG A 236 19.21 12.18 -1.26
N ASN A 237 19.27 11.21 -2.15
CA ASN A 237 19.90 9.92 -1.90
C ASN A 237 21.42 9.94 -2.10
N HIS A 238 21.94 10.88 -2.90
CA HIS A 238 23.37 11.04 -3.22
C HIS A 238 23.75 12.51 -3.46
#